data_AF-A0A7S1HPH3-F1
#
_entry.id   AF-A0A7S1HPH3-F1
#
_cell.length_a   1.000
_cell.length_b   1.000
_cell.length_c   1.000
_cell.angle_alpha   90.00
_cell.angle_beta   90.00
_cell.angle_gamma   90.00
#
_symmetry.space_group_name_H-M   'P 1'
#
loop_
_entity.id
_entity.type
_entity.pdbx_description
1 polymer ?
#
loop_
_entity_poly.entity_id
_entity_poly.type
_entity_poly.pdbx_seq_one_letter_code
_entity_poly.pdbx_strand_id
1 'polypeptide(L)'
;DLPAEIEYLLEVSAAEEVAYIAHSQGTTQAFAAFSMPEFADLQDKVNVHIALAPVAFVGNTESALFQIAGHLDVVRNFALIPELQSFGNTFLGSGAGANMIKALVPTLCDSFLGDCDGDPNDAHNSIFNTGMMGSLFGLPDMKHLNQSRIPVYLSHIPEGTSMKNLVHWSQAVRSKKFRHFDFGSCSSVESCPNTFRYGQGTPPDFDLSNYKVPTVLISGSKDPIANGKDVRKLIRALSENSGVLVRSKELESYDHNDFTIAMDGQDIFFPFLQNYLEEYACENIGGAQGAAAAAATGAGLAQEPEPAFEWGDFLDEEDSLIAFIQKYLNG
;
A
#
# COMPACT_ATOMS: atom_id res chain seq x y z
N ASP A 1 5.88 -12.12 -5.58
CA ASP A 1 4.43 -12.11 -5.84
C ASP A 1 4.19 -11.73 -7.30
N LEU A 2 4.30 -10.44 -7.65
CA LEU A 2 3.97 -9.95 -9.00
C LEU A 2 4.57 -10.73 -10.18
N PRO A 3 5.88 -11.09 -10.22
CA PRO A 3 6.40 -11.90 -11.32
C PRO A 3 5.70 -13.26 -11.43
N ALA A 4 5.52 -13.96 -10.31
CA ALA A 4 4.87 -15.28 -10.29
C ALA A 4 3.40 -15.20 -10.72
N GLU A 5 2.69 -14.15 -10.29
CA GLU A 5 1.28 -13.91 -10.67
C GLU A 5 1.13 -13.67 -12.18
N ILE A 6 1.96 -12.78 -12.75
CA ILE A 6 1.92 -12.48 -14.19
C ILE A 6 2.24 -13.73 -15.01
N GLU A 7 3.31 -14.45 -14.67
CA GLU A 7 3.70 -15.67 -15.39
C GLU A 7 2.60 -16.73 -15.36
N TYR A 8 2.00 -16.94 -14.19
CA TYR A 8 0.89 -17.87 -14.03
C TYR A 8 -0.33 -17.45 -14.86
N LEU A 9 -0.72 -16.18 -14.84
CA LEU A 9 -1.86 -15.67 -15.60
C LEU A 9 -1.65 -15.83 -17.12
N LEU A 10 -0.45 -15.56 -17.62
CA LEU A 10 -0.11 -15.74 -19.04
C LEU A 10 -0.13 -17.21 -19.43
N GLU A 11 0.40 -18.10 -18.58
CA GLU A 11 0.37 -19.54 -18.81
C GLU A 11 -1.07 -20.07 -18.89
N VAL A 12 -1.93 -19.69 -17.94
CA VAL A 12 -3.31 -20.19 -17.86
C VAL A 12 -4.21 -19.59 -18.94
N SER A 13 -4.02 -18.31 -19.29
CA SER A 13 -4.83 -17.63 -20.31
C SER A 13 -4.35 -17.83 -21.75
N ALA A 14 -3.10 -18.27 -21.93
CA ALA A 14 -2.38 -18.27 -23.21
C ALA A 14 -2.26 -16.88 -23.86
N ALA A 15 -2.43 -15.80 -23.09
CA ALA A 15 -2.14 -14.45 -23.54
C ALA A 15 -0.62 -14.20 -23.58
N GLU A 16 -0.18 -13.26 -24.41
CA GLU A 16 1.23 -12.85 -24.48
C GLU A 16 1.55 -11.72 -23.47
N GLU A 17 0.56 -10.88 -23.18
CA GLU A 17 0.68 -9.72 -22.29
C GLU A 17 -0.55 -9.58 -21.39
N VAL A 18 -0.38 -8.89 -20.26
CA VAL A 18 -1.47 -8.47 -19.37
C VAL A 18 -1.56 -6.95 -19.26
N ALA A 19 -2.79 -6.44 -19.08
CA ALA A 19 -3.00 -5.10 -18.56
C ALA A 19 -2.95 -5.15 -17.03
N TYR A 20 -2.04 -4.39 -16.42
CA TYR A 20 -1.88 -4.37 -14.97
C TYR A 20 -2.54 -3.12 -14.39
N ILE A 21 -3.66 -3.30 -13.69
CA ILE A 21 -4.38 -2.21 -13.02
C ILE A 21 -4.19 -2.38 -11.52
N ALA A 22 -3.61 -1.38 -10.88
CA ALA A 22 -3.30 -1.47 -9.47
C ALA A 22 -3.67 -0.22 -8.71
N HIS A 23 -3.95 -0.40 -7.41
CA HIS A 23 -4.27 0.66 -6.47
C HIS A 23 -3.22 0.72 -5.36
N SER A 24 -2.85 1.92 -4.93
CA SER A 24 -2.02 2.13 -3.74
C SER A 24 -0.71 1.34 -3.78
N GLN A 25 -0.41 0.51 -2.76
CA GLN A 25 0.77 -0.36 -2.69
C GLN A 25 0.91 -1.31 -3.90
N GLY A 26 -0.19 -1.71 -4.55
CA GLY A 26 -0.10 -2.52 -5.77
C GLY A 26 0.64 -1.78 -6.90
N THR A 27 0.53 -0.45 -6.94
CA THR A 27 1.31 0.38 -7.88
C THR A 27 2.78 0.43 -7.48
N THR A 28 3.08 0.51 -6.18
CA THR A 28 4.45 0.46 -5.64
C THR A 28 5.15 -0.83 -6.02
N GLN A 29 4.45 -1.97 -5.92
CA GLN A 29 4.96 -3.28 -6.31
C GLN A 29 5.34 -3.32 -7.80
N ALA A 30 4.48 -2.78 -8.68
CA ALA A 30 4.79 -2.68 -10.10
C ALA A 30 5.98 -1.74 -10.39
N PHE A 31 6.00 -0.54 -9.80
CA PHE A 31 7.12 0.38 -9.97
C PHE A 31 8.44 -0.23 -9.49
N ALA A 32 8.42 -0.97 -8.39
CA ALA A 32 9.59 -1.65 -7.85
C ALA A 32 10.03 -2.78 -8.78
N ALA A 33 9.15 -3.74 -9.04
CA ALA A 33 9.47 -4.92 -9.85
C ALA A 33 9.99 -4.53 -11.24
N PHE A 34 9.28 -3.65 -11.96
CA PHE A 34 9.66 -3.26 -13.32
C PHE A 34 10.90 -2.34 -13.38
N SER A 35 11.34 -1.79 -12.25
CA SER A 35 12.61 -1.03 -12.18
C SER A 35 13.82 -1.92 -11.84
N MET A 36 13.58 -3.16 -11.42
CA MET A 36 14.65 -4.08 -11.04
C MET A 36 15.23 -4.78 -12.27
N PRO A 37 16.55 -4.77 -12.48
CA PRO A 37 17.18 -5.43 -13.63
C PRO A 37 16.87 -6.93 -13.75
N GLU A 38 16.68 -7.61 -12.63
CA GLU A 38 16.33 -9.05 -12.59
C GLU A 38 14.92 -9.35 -13.15
N PHE A 39 14.05 -8.35 -13.26
CA PHE A 39 12.71 -8.47 -13.83
C PHE A 39 12.55 -7.63 -15.11
N ALA A 40 13.66 -7.34 -15.81
CA ALA A 40 13.62 -6.57 -17.05
C ALA A 40 12.67 -7.21 -18.09
N ASP A 41 12.73 -8.54 -18.25
CA ASP A 41 11.91 -9.29 -19.21
C ASP A 41 10.41 -9.31 -18.83
N LEU A 42 10.07 -9.02 -17.57
CA LEU A 42 8.68 -8.97 -17.12
C LEU A 42 7.94 -7.74 -17.68
N GLN A 43 8.68 -6.69 -18.03
CA GLN A 43 8.10 -5.45 -18.55
C GLN A 43 7.46 -5.66 -19.92
N ASP A 44 8.05 -6.53 -20.75
CA ASP A 44 7.54 -6.87 -22.09
C ASP A 44 6.28 -7.76 -22.03
N LYS A 45 5.89 -8.21 -20.83
CA LYS A 45 4.68 -8.98 -20.57
C LYS A 45 3.52 -8.12 -20.08
N VAL A 46 3.73 -6.81 -19.97
CA VAL A 46 2.74 -5.85 -19.48
C VAL A 46 2.53 -4.76 -20.52
N ASN A 47 1.38 -4.78 -21.19
CA ASN A 47 1.08 -3.83 -22.26
C ASN A 47 0.74 -2.42 -21.74
N VAL A 48 0.14 -2.34 -20.55
CA VAL A 48 -0.17 -1.10 -19.86
C VAL A 48 -0.20 -1.30 -18.35
N HIS A 49 0.37 -0.35 -17.61
CA HIS A 49 0.17 -0.20 -16.17
C HIS A 49 -0.76 0.98 -15.91
N ILE A 50 -1.95 0.71 -15.37
CA ILE A 50 -2.87 1.75 -14.91
C ILE A 50 -2.78 1.86 -13.40
N ALA A 51 -2.14 2.94 -12.93
CA ALA A 51 -1.86 3.16 -11.52
C ALA A 51 -2.89 4.13 -10.91
N LEU A 52 -3.76 3.58 -10.06
CA LEU A 52 -4.78 4.30 -9.31
C LEU A 52 -4.21 4.68 -7.94
N ALA A 53 -4.33 5.96 -7.56
CA ALA A 53 -3.68 6.51 -6.36
C ALA A 53 -2.18 6.08 -6.29
N PRO A 54 -1.36 6.46 -7.27
CA PRO A 54 -0.04 5.88 -7.46
C PRO A 54 0.94 6.25 -6.35
N VAL A 55 1.59 5.24 -5.77
CA VAL A 55 2.54 5.42 -4.66
C VAL A 55 3.92 4.87 -5.03
N ALA A 56 4.91 5.76 -5.05
CA ALA A 56 6.34 5.41 -5.08
C ALA A 56 7.12 6.19 -4.02
N PHE A 57 6.70 7.43 -3.77
CA PHE A 57 7.22 8.29 -2.71
C PHE A 57 6.10 8.61 -1.73
N VAL A 58 6.44 8.70 -0.43
CA VAL A 58 5.51 9.05 0.66
C VAL A 58 6.12 10.09 1.60
N GLY A 59 7.06 10.88 1.12
CA GLY A 59 7.77 11.87 1.93
C GLY A 59 6.91 13.09 2.32
N ASN A 60 5.75 13.25 1.67
CA ASN A 60 4.77 14.30 1.91
C ASN A 60 3.39 13.72 2.25
N THR A 61 3.32 12.44 2.67
CA THR A 61 2.05 11.84 3.09
C THR A 61 1.43 12.63 4.23
N GLU A 62 0.11 12.74 4.25
CA GLU A 62 -0.70 13.35 5.31
C GLU A 62 -1.52 12.28 6.06
N SER A 63 -1.41 11.00 5.68
CA SER A 63 -2.07 9.89 6.38
C SER A 63 -1.54 9.76 7.80
N ALA A 64 -2.47 9.70 8.76
CA ALA A 64 -2.12 9.54 10.18
C ALA A 64 -1.35 8.23 10.42
N LEU A 65 -1.71 7.15 9.73
CA LEU A 65 -1.04 5.86 9.85
C LEU A 65 0.43 5.96 9.48
N PHE A 66 0.73 6.53 8.31
CA PHE A 66 2.11 6.65 7.83
C PHE A 66 2.90 7.73 8.57
N GLN A 67 2.25 8.79 9.03
CA GLN A 67 2.86 9.78 9.91
C GLN A 67 3.28 9.18 11.25
N ILE A 68 2.40 8.41 11.89
CA ILE A 68 2.68 7.66 13.12
C ILE A 68 3.79 6.65 12.88
N ALA A 69 3.68 5.84 11.83
CA ALA A 69 4.67 4.82 11.51
C ALA A 69 6.05 5.44 11.25
N GLY A 70 6.12 6.55 10.50
CA GLY A 70 7.38 7.21 10.13
C GLY A 70 8.05 7.95 11.29
N HIS A 71 7.27 8.62 12.15
CA HIS A 71 7.82 9.54 13.16
C HIS A 71 7.84 8.98 14.58
N LEU A 72 7.14 7.89 14.85
CA LEU A 72 7.20 7.18 16.12
C LEU A 72 7.84 5.80 15.92
N ASP A 73 8.71 5.39 16.85
CA ASP A 73 9.31 4.06 16.84
C ASP A 73 8.32 2.95 17.25
N VAL A 74 7.04 3.28 17.43
CA VAL A 74 5.97 2.36 17.82
C VAL A 74 5.88 1.16 16.88
N VAL A 75 5.87 1.38 15.56
CA VAL A 75 5.78 0.29 14.57
C VAL A 75 7.04 -0.58 14.60
N ARG A 76 8.21 0.03 14.83
CA ARG A 76 9.48 -0.70 14.96
C ARG A 76 9.50 -1.55 16.23
N ASN A 77 9.04 -1.00 17.36
CA ASN A 77 8.98 -1.72 18.63
C ASN A 77 7.96 -2.85 18.59
N PHE A 78 6.80 -2.66 17.96
CA PHE A 78 5.85 -3.75 17.73
C PHE A 78 6.41 -4.84 16.82
N ALA A 79 7.21 -4.48 15.81
CA ALA A 79 7.88 -5.45 14.97
C ALA A 79 8.91 -6.31 15.72
N LEU A 80 9.32 -5.94 16.95
CA LEU A 80 10.18 -6.78 17.80
C LEU A 80 9.40 -7.80 18.64
N ILE A 81 8.07 -7.68 18.70
CA ILE A 81 7.23 -8.57 19.49
C ILE A 81 6.77 -9.72 18.58
N PRO A 82 7.15 -10.98 18.85
CA PRO A 82 6.81 -12.12 17.98
C PRO A 82 5.31 -12.32 17.77
N GLU A 83 4.49 -11.99 18.77
CA GLU A 83 3.04 -12.12 18.71
C GLU A 83 2.37 -11.04 17.84
N LEU A 84 3.09 -9.96 17.52
CA LEU A 84 2.56 -8.83 16.76
C LEU A 84 3.12 -8.74 15.34
N GLN A 85 3.72 -9.80 14.78
CA GLN A 85 4.34 -9.77 13.45
C GLN A 85 3.37 -9.50 12.28
N SER A 86 2.06 -9.62 12.51
CA SER A 86 1.00 -9.36 11.55
C SER A 86 0.12 -8.18 12.00
N PHE A 87 -0.25 -7.33 11.05
CA PHE A 87 -1.16 -6.20 11.21
C PHE A 87 -2.31 -6.34 10.21
N GLY A 88 -3.56 -6.38 10.66
CA GLY A 88 -4.71 -6.70 9.80
C GLY A 88 -5.99 -6.92 10.56
N ASN A 89 -7.05 -7.38 9.89
CA ASN A 89 -8.34 -7.66 10.52
C ASN A 89 -8.24 -8.61 11.73
N THR A 90 -7.32 -9.58 11.73
CA THR A 90 -7.10 -10.44 12.90
C THR A 90 -6.48 -9.67 14.06
N PHE A 91 -5.51 -8.78 13.79
CA PHE A 91 -4.87 -7.89 14.77
C PHE A 91 -5.83 -6.82 15.30
N LEU A 92 -6.68 -6.24 14.43
CA LEU A 92 -7.64 -5.18 14.78
C LEU A 92 -8.93 -5.74 15.40
N GLY A 93 -9.35 -6.94 14.98
CA GLY A 93 -10.64 -7.54 15.32
C GLY A 93 -10.59 -8.53 16.49
N SER A 94 -9.42 -9.10 16.81
CA SER A 94 -9.29 -10.07 17.91
C SER A 94 -7.89 -10.09 18.55
N GLY A 95 -7.78 -10.55 19.80
CA GLY A 95 -6.49 -10.72 20.47
C GLY A 95 -5.81 -9.43 20.94
N ALA A 96 -4.49 -9.50 21.10
CA ALA A 96 -3.65 -8.46 21.69
C ALA A 96 -3.74 -7.09 20.99
N GLY A 97 -3.71 -7.07 19.66
CA GLY A 97 -3.81 -5.84 18.88
C GLY A 97 -5.17 -5.14 19.06
N ALA A 98 -6.25 -5.90 19.14
CA ALA A 98 -7.60 -5.38 19.35
C ALA A 98 -7.76 -4.81 20.76
N ASN A 99 -7.20 -5.47 21.77
CA ASN A 99 -7.18 -4.99 23.14
C ASN A 99 -6.34 -3.71 23.28
N MET A 100 -5.20 -3.65 22.59
CA MET A 100 -4.34 -2.46 22.55
C MET A 100 -5.04 -1.28 21.89
N ILE A 101 -5.68 -1.48 20.74
CA ILE A 101 -6.43 -0.40 20.08
C ILE A 101 -7.59 0.05 20.96
N LYS A 102 -8.37 -0.87 21.54
CA LYS A 102 -9.43 -0.49 22.51
C LYS A 102 -8.89 0.34 23.68
N ALA A 103 -7.67 0.07 24.15
CA ALA A 103 -7.05 0.84 25.22
C ALA A 103 -6.53 2.22 24.77
N LEU A 104 -6.13 2.36 23.49
CA LEU A 104 -5.63 3.62 22.92
C LEU A 104 -6.75 4.52 22.36
N VAL A 105 -7.89 3.94 22.00
CA VAL A 105 -9.06 4.65 21.42
C VAL A 105 -9.49 5.85 22.26
N PRO A 106 -9.68 5.77 23.60
CA PRO A 106 -10.09 6.93 24.40
C PRO A 106 -9.08 8.08 24.34
N THR A 107 -7.79 7.78 24.48
CA THR A 107 -6.69 8.76 24.44
C THR A 107 -6.57 9.42 23.07
N LEU A 108 -6.73 8.65 22.00
CA LEU A 108 -6.75 9.17 20.63
C LEU A 108 -8.01 10.03 20.40
N CYS A 109 -9.17 9.61 20.90
CA CYS A 109 -10.43 10.34 20.78
C CYS A 109 -10.37 11.72 21.45
N ASP A 110 -9.89 11.78 22.69
CA ASP A 110 -9.71 13.02 23.43
C ASP A 110 -8.69 13.96 22.77
N SER A 111 -7.63 13.40 22.19
CA SER A 111 -6.56 14.18 21.55
C SER A 111 -6.96 14.78 20.21
N PHE A 112 -7.86 14.13 19.46
CA PHE A 112 -8.24 14.55 18.10
C PHE A 112 -9.60 15.26 18.02
N LEU A 113 -10.55 14.96 18.91
CA LEU A 113 -11.90 15.56 18.85
C LEU A 113 -12.33 16.29 20.13
N GLY A 114 -11.76 15.95 21.28
CA GLY A 114 -12.17 16.46 22.58
C GLY A 114 -13.53 15.92 23.02
N ASP A 115 -13.64 15.52 24.29
CA ASP A 115 -14.89 15.14 24.96
C ASP A 115 -15.58 13.89 24.37
N CYS A 116 -14.81 12.83 24.10
CA CYS A 116 -15.40 11.53 23.84
C CYS A 116 -15.64 10.80 25.16
N ASP A 117 -16.89 10.53 25.52
CA ASP A 117 -17.15 9.59 26.61
C ASP A 117 -17.00 8.14 26.13
N GLY A 118 -16.60 7.24 27.02
CA GLY A 118 -16.44 5.82 26.70
C GLY A 118 -17.75 5.07 26.41
N ASP A 119 -18.86 5.76 26.10
CA ASP A 119 -20.14 5.13 25.78
C ASP A 119 -20.11 4.58 24.34
N PRO A 120 -20.18 3.25 24.15
CA PRO A 120 -20.24 2.64 22.82
C PRO A 120 -21.47 3.06 21.99
N ASN A 121 -22.45 3.76 22.57
CA ASN A 121 -23.64 4.26 21.89
C ASN A 121 -23.58 5.75 21.55
N ASP A 122 -22.49 6.45 21.87
CA ASP A 122 -22.34 7.87 21.50
C ASP A 122 -22.17 8.02 19.97
N ALA A 123 -22.98 8.89 19.37
CA ALA A 123 -22.85 9.26 17.97
C ALA A 123 -21.50 9.93 17.66
N HIS A 124 -20.88 10.61 18.64
CA HIS A 124 -19.54 11.15 18.53
C HIS A 124 -18.48 10.06 18.34
N ASN A 125 -18.66 8.89 18.99
CA ASN A 125 -17.79 7.73 18.79
C ASN A 125 -17.94 7.14 17.38
N SER A 126 -19.13 7.17 16.77
CA SER A 126 -19.31 6.74 15.36
C SER A 126 -18.64 7.68 14.36
N ILE A 127 -18.75 9.00 14.57
CA ILE A 127 -18.10 10.01 13.72
C ILE A 127 -16.58 10.01 13.93
N PHE A 128 -16.11 9.85 15.17
CA PHE A 128 -14.70 9.66 15.48
C PHE A 128 -14.13 8.39 14.88
N ASN A 129 -14.77 7.24 15.09
CA ASN A 129 -14.28 5.98 14.54
C ASN A 129 -14.28 6.03 13.02
N THR A 130 -15.28 6.66 12.40
CA THR A 130 -15.32 6.84 10.94
C THR A 130 -14.24 7.83 10.46
N GLY A 131 -14.04 8.97 11.13
CA GLY A 131 -13.05 9.98 10.77
C GLY A 131 -11.60 9.58 11.08
N MET A 132 -11.38 8.86 12.18
CA MET A 132 -10.09 8.27 12.57
C MET A 132 -9.73 7.12 11.63
N MET A 133 -10.65 6.18 11.38
CA MET A 133 -10.41 5.10 10.41
C MET A 133 -10.20 5.71 9.01
N GLY A 134 -10.96 6.76 8.66
CA GLY A 134 -10.73 7.50 7.42
C GLY A 134 -9.36 8.17 7.37
N SER A 135 -8.92 8.82 8.44
CA SER A 135 -7.59 9.45 8.49
C SER A 135 -6.45 8.43 8.49
N LEU A 136 -6.65 7.24 9.06
CA LEU A 136 -5.66 6.16 9.08
C LEU A 136 -5.54 5.49 7.71
N PHE A 137 -6.67 5.15 7.10
CA PHE A 137 -6.70 4.30 5.91
C PHE A 137 -6.88 5.08 4.60
N GLY A 138 -7.03 6.41 4.64
CA GLY A 138 -7.10 7.26 3.45
C GLY A 138 -8.53 7.48 2.92
N LEU A 139 -9.51 7.60 3.82
CA LEU A 139 -10.89 8.05 3.55
C LEU A 139 -11.24 9.35 4.31
N PRO A 140 -10.45 10.43 4.23
CA PRO A 140 -10.67 11.62 5.07
C PRO A 140 -11.94 12.41 4.72
N ASP A 141 -12.41 12.42 3.47
CA ASP A 141 -13.55 13.27 3.05
C ASP A 141 -14.88 12.49 3.08
N MET A 142 -14.85 11.15 2.91
CA MET A 142 -16.04 10.27 2.92
C MET A 142 -17.14 10.67 1.93
N LYS A 143 -16.86 11.66 1.07
CA LYS A 143 -17.83 12.38 0.24
C LYS A 143 -18.45 11.49 -0.82
N HIS A 144 -17.65 10.63 -1.41
CA HIS A 144 -18.07 9.74 -2.48
C HIS A 144 -18.45 8.34 -1.97
N LEU A 145 -18.37 8.12 -0.65
CA LEU A 145 -18.60 6.82 -0.04
C LEU A 145 -20.09 6.55 0.24
N ASN A 146 -20.53 5.31 -0.01
CA ASN A 146 -21.81 4.84 0.50
C ASN A 146 -21.72 4.63 2.02
N GLN A 147 -22.15 5.61 2.80
CA GLN A 147 -22.05 5.56 4.27
C GLN A 147 -22.78 4.36 4.88
N SER A 148 -23.89 3.91 4.29
CA SER A 148 -24.61 2.72 4.78
C SER A 148 -23.82 1.42 4.62
N ARG A 149 -22.73 1.43 3.85
CA ARG A 149 -21.83 0.28 3.65
C ARG A 149 -20.53 0.36 4.46
N ILE A 150 -20.33 1.39 5.28
CA ILE A 150 -19.16 1.51 6.18
C ILE A 150 -18.88 0.23 6.97
N PRO A 151 -19.88 -0.45 7.59
CA PRO A 151 -19.62 -1.69 8.31
C PRO A 151 -19.01 -2.80 7.44
N VAL A 152 -19.36 -2.84 6.15
CA VAL A 152 -18.80 -3.80 5.19
C VAL A 152 -17.39 -3.41 4.79
N TYR A 153 -17.11 -2.12 4.58
CA TYR A 153 -15.75 -1.69 4.26
C TYR A 153 -14.79 -1.97 5.42
N LEU A 154 -15.19 -1.63 6.65
CA LEU A 154 -14.36 -1.82 7.84
C LEU A 154 -14.21 -3.29 8.27
N SER A 155 -15.08 -4.19 7.80
CA SER A 155 -14.90 -5.64 8.04
C SER A 155 -13.90 -6.30 7.11
N HIS A 156 -13.53 -5.61 6.02
CA HIS A 156 -12.58 -6.11 5.02
C HIS A 156 -11.31 -5.26 4.93
N ILE A 157 -11.34 -3.97 5.29
CA ILE A 157 -10.17 -3.10 5.26
C ILE A 157 -9.67 -2.89 6.69
N PRO A 158 -8.41 -3.27 7.01
CA PRO A 158 -7.39 -3.96 6.20
C PRO A 158 -7.40 -5.50 6.31
N GLU A 159 -7.30 -6.24 5.20
CA GLU A 159 -7.28 -7.72 5.21
C GLU A 159 -6.04 -8.32 5.89
N GLY A 160 -4.91 -7.61 5.87
CA GLY A 160 -3.69 -8.00 6.58
C GLY A 160 -2.40 -7.64 5.86
N THR A 161 -1.34 -7.43 6.63
CA THR A 161 0.02 -7.15 6.17
C THR A 161 1.00 -7.52 7.28
N SER A 162 2.29 -7.65 6.94
CA SER A 162 3.32 -7.87 7.96
C SER A 162 3.72 -6.56 8.63
N MET A 163 4.15 -6.63 9.90
CA MET A 163 4.79 -5.48 10.56
C MET A 163 6.03 -5.03 9.81
N LYS A 164 6.75 -5.95 9.18
CA LYS A 164 7.88 -5.62 8.31
C LYS A 164 7.48 -4.69 7.16
N ASN A 165 6.32 -4.90 6.56
CA ASN A 165 5.80 -4.00 5.52
C ASN A 165 5.50 -2.60 6.09
N LEU A 166 4.89 -2.51 7.27
CA LEU A 166 4.69 -1.21 7.94
C LEU A 166 6.00 -0.53 8.34
N VAL A 167 7.02 -1.28 8.76
CA VAL A 167 8.36 -0.77 9.00
C VAL A 167 8.99 -0.25 7.69
N HIS A 168 8.76 -0.92 6.55
CA HIS A 168 9.23 -0.44 5.25
C HIS A 168 8.59 0.89 4.88
N TRP A 169 7.27 1.01 5.03
CA TRP A 169 6.57 2.28 4.82
C TRP A 169 7.07 3.40 5.73
N SER A 170 7.31 3.07 7.00
CA SER A 170 7.95 3.96 7.96
C SER A 170 9.34 4.45 7.49
N GLN A 171 10.18 3.54 6.98
CA GLN A 171 11.46 3.90 6.36
C GLN A 171 11.30 4.78 5.12
N ALA A 172 10.27 4.54 4.30
CA ALA A 172 10.00 5.34 3.10
C ALA A 172 9.58 6.77 3.47
N VAL A 173 8.76 6.95 4.50
CA VAL A 173 8.38 8.28 5.04
C VAL A 173 9.62 9.03 5.53
N ARG A 174 10.46 8.37 6.34
CA ARG A 174 11.67 9.00 6.92
C ARG A 174 12.72 9.35 5.87
N SER A 175 13.03 8.39 4.99
CA SER A 175 14.08 8.57 3.98
C SER A 175 13.63 9.45 2.81
N LYS A 176 12.32 9.54 2.55
CA LYS A 176 11.72 10.21 1.37
C LYS A 176 12.20 9.63 0.04
N LYS A 177 12.71 8.39 0.09
CA LYS A 177 13.28 7.64 -1.05
C LYS A 177 12.39 6.46 -1.40
N PHE A 178 12.39 6.10 -2.68
CA PHE A 178 11.81 4.86 -3.17
C PHE A 178 12.93 3.82 -3.25
N ARG A 179 12.99 2.91 -2.27
CA ARG A 179 14.15 2.04 -2.07
C ARG A 179 13.81 0.73 -1.38
N HIS A 180 14.73 -0.22 -1.48
CA HIS A 180 14.63 -1.51 -0.80
C HIS A 180 14.55 -1.37 0.73
N PHE A 181 14.09 -2.42 1.40
CA PHE A 181 13.95 -2.45 2.85
C PHE A 181 15.30 -2.26 3.53
N ASP A 182 15.37 -1.34 4.49
CA ASP A 182 16.56 -1.16 5.32
C ASP A 182 16.57 -2.21 6.42
N PHE A 183 17.48 -3.18 6.33
CA PHE A 183 17.65 -4.19 7.37
C PHE A 183 18.43 -3.69 8.58
N GLY A 184 18.75 -2.39 8.65
CA GLY A 184 19.33 -1.71 9.78
C GLY A 184 20.86 -1.65 9.79
N SER A 185 21.40 -1.06 10.86
CA SER A 185 22.81 -0.70 10.98
C SER A 185 23.71 -1.89 11.31
N CYS A 186 24.97 -1.81 10.90
CA CYS A 186 25.97 -2.83 11.19
C CYS A 186 26.46 -2.70 12.65
N SER A 187 26.56 -3.82 13.39
CA SER A 187 27.35 -3.88 14.63
C SER A 187 28.83 -4.25 14.37
N SER A 188 29.11 -4.89 13.23
CA SER A 188 30.44 -5.13 12.65
C SER A 188 30.32 -5.32 11.12
N VAL A 189 31.46 -5.35 10.40
CA VAL A 189 31.47 -5.60 8.93
C VAL A 189 30.88 -6.97 8.58
N GLU A 190 31.04 -7.96 9.46
CA GLU A 190 30.58 -9.34 9.28
C GLU A 190 29.10 -9.53 9.67
N SER A 191 28.55 -8.62 10.48
CA SER A 191 27.15 -8.67 10.96
C SER A 191 26.24 -7.66 10.26
N CYS A 192 26.66 -7.05 9.14
CA CYS A 192 25.86 -6.01 8.51
C CYS A 192 24.71 -6.58 7.66
N PRO A 193 23.44 -6.44 8.08
CA PRO A 193 22.32 -7.12 7.41
C PRO A 193 22.10 -6.62 5.97
N ASN A 194 22.27 -5.32 5.73
CA ASN A 194 22.19 -4.74 4.39
C ASN A 194 23.31 -5.25 3.48
N THR A 195 24.56 -5.35 3.95
CA THR A 195 25.67 -5.85 3.13
C THR A 195 25.45 -7.30 2.74
N PHE A 196 24.94 -8.13 3.67
CA PHE A 196 24.60 -9.52 3.36
C PHE A 196 23.52 -9.64 2.28
N ARG A 197 22.51 -8.75 2.30
CA ARG A 197 21.38 -8.79 1.37
C ARG A 197 21.64 -8.12 0.02
N TYR A 198 22.37 -7.01 0.03
CA TYR A 198 22.50 -6.11 -1.12
C TYR A 198 23.94 -5.94 -1.61
N GLY A 199 24.92 -6.50 -0.91
CA GLY A 199 26.35 -6.27 -1.19
C GLY A 199 26.85 -4.88 -0.77
N GLN A 200 26.02 -4.05 -0.16
CA GLN A 200 26.35 -2.69 0.31
C GLN A 200 25.65 -2.36 1.64
N GLY A 201 26.24 -1.46 2.43
CA GLY A 201 25.77 -1.14 3.78
C GLY A 201 24.45 -0.37 3.86
N THR A 202 23.95 0.16 2.74
CA THR A 202 22.68 0.88 2.63
C THR A 202 21.78 0.21 1.60
N PRO A 203 20.45 0.17 1.79
CA PRO A 203 19.56 -0.40 0.79
C PRO A 203 19.62 0.44 -0.52
N PRO A 204 19.71 -0.21 -1.69
CA PRO A 204 19.69 0.48 -2.97
C PRO A 204 18.32 1.11 -3.24
N ASP A 205 18.31 2.20 -3.99
CA ASP A 205 17.09 2.87 -4.46
C ASP A 205 16.52 2.10 -5.66
N PHE A 206 15.19 2.04 -5.80
CA PHE A 206 14.57 1.50 -7.02
C PHE A 206 14.71 2.54 -8.13
N ASP A 207 15.51 2.21 -9.14
CA ASP A 207 15.85 3.13 -10.22
C ASP A 207 14.77 3.15 -11.30
N LEU A 208 13.85 4.13 -11.19
CA LEU A 208 12.77 4.34 -12.15
C LEU A 208 13.27 4.64 -13.58
N SER A 209 14.55 4.95 -13.80
CA SER A 209 15.10 5.07 -15.16
C SER A 209 15.10 3.72 -15.90
N ASN A 210 15.06 2.59 -15.19
CA ASN A 210 14.93 1.26 -15.77
C ASN A 210 13.48 0.84 -16.07
N TYR A 211 12.50 1.62 -15.60
CA TYR A 211 11.08 1.37 -15.80
C TYR A 211 10.64 1.81 -17.19
N LYS A 212 10.05 0.90 -17.97
CA LYS A 212 9.71 1.08 -19.40
C LYS A 212 8.25 0.82 -19.74
N VAL A 213 7.46 0.28 -18.82
CA VAL A 213 6.05 -0.08 -19.07
C VAL A 213 5.20 1.16 -19.35
N PRO A 214 4.42 1.22 -20.45
CA PRO A 214 3.47 2.31 -20.69
C PRO A 214 2.52 2.49 -19.50
N THR A 215 2.46 3.69 -18.95
CA THR A 215 1.79 3.96 -17.68
C THR A 215 0.78 5.09 -17.76
N VAL A 216 -0.42 4.83 -17.26
CA VAL A 216 -1.46 5.83 -17.00
C VAL A 216 -1.59 6.04 -15.50
N LEU A 217 -1.43 7.28 -15.05
CA LEU A 217 -1.56 7.65 -13.63
C LEU A 217 -2.90 8.34 -13.38
N ILE A 218 -3.68 7.85 -12.40
CA ILE A 218 -4.89 8.52 -11.93
C ILE A 218 -4.76 8.79 -10.44
N SER A 219 -4.72 10.06 -10.03
CA SER A 219 -4.53 10.50 -8.64
C SER A 219 -5.71 11.31 -8.13
N GLY A 220 -5.90 11.36 -6.81
CA GLY A 220 -6.92 12.18 -6.16
C GLY A 220 -6.33 13.47 -5.61
N SER A 221 -7.00 14.60 -5.81
CA SER A 221 -6.56 15.91 -5.27
C SER A 221 -6.65 16.01 -3.74
N LYS A 222 -7.38 15.10 -3.08
CA LYS A 222 -7.55 15.00 -1.63
C LYS A 222 -6.89 13.76 -1.03
N ASP A 223 -6.09 13.04 -1.81
CA ASP A 223 -5.43 11.81 -1.38
C ASP A 223 -4.33 12.11 -0.34
N PRO A 224 -4.48 11.64 0.92
CA PRO A 224 -3.47 11.87 1.96
C PRO A 224 -2.28 10.91 1.86
N ILE A 225 -2.37 9.82 1.10
CA ILE A 225 -1.31 8.82 0.96
C ILE A 225 -0.51 9.11 -0.30
N ALA A 226 -1.15 9.08 -1.48
CA ALA A 226 -0.56 9.48 -2.75
C ALA A 226 -0.63 11.01 -2.90
N ASN A 227 0.02 11.73 -1.98
CA ASN A 227 -0.02 13.18 -1.93
C ASN A 227 0.42 13.80 -3.26
N GLY A 228 -0.26 14.86 -3.72
CA GLY A 228 0.02 15.49 -5.00
C GLY A 228 1.49 15.92 -5.20
N LYS A 229 2.23 16.25 -4.12
CA LYS A 229 3.68 16.54 -4.24
C LYS A 229 4.49 15.30 -4.62
N ASP A 230 4.18 14.16 -4.01
CA ASP A 230 4.84 12.89 -4.27
C ASP A 230 4.43 12.32 -5.63
N VAL A 231 3.15 12.44 -6.02
CA VAL A 231 2.66 12.10 -7.36
C VAL A 231 3.35 12.94 -8.43
N ARG A 232 3.50 14.26 -8.23
CA ARG A 232 4.26 15.12 -9.17
C ARG A 232 5.74 14.72 -9.27
N LYS A 233 6.34 14.22 -8.18
CA LYS A 233 7.71 13.70 -8.20
C LYS A 233 7.79 12.42 -9.05
N LEU A 234 6.84 11.51 -8.89
CA LEU A 234 6.72 10.31 -9.70
C LEU A 234 6.49 10.62 -11.18
N ILE A 235 5.57 11.53 -11.51
CA ILE A 235 5.32 12.00 -12.89
C ILE A 235 6.61 12.47 -13.54
N ARG A 236 7.43 13.27 -12.85
CA ARG A 236 8.72 13.75 -13.38
C ARG A 236 9.68 12.59 -13.64
N ALA A 237 9.84 11.68 -12.68
CA ALA A 237 10.72 10.53 -12.82
C ALA A 237 10.31 9.64 -14.02
N LEU A 238 9.02 9.34 -14.19
CA LEU A 238 8.55 8.54 -15.33
C LEU A 238 8.64 9.29 -16.67
N SER A 239 8.53 10.62 -16.66
CA SER A 239 8.65 11.43 -17.88
C SER A 239 10.09 11.51 -18.41
N GLU A 240 11.10 11.12 -17.62
CA GLU A 240 12.48 11.03 -18.08
C GLU A 240 12.67 9.90 -19.11
N ASN A 241 11.82 8.87 -19.04
CA ASN A 241 11.79 7.78 -20.00
C ASN A 241 10.73 8.03 -21.08
N SER A 242 11.19 8.25 -22.32
CA SER A 242 10.30 8.51 -23.45
C SER A 242 9.31 7.36 -23.68
N GLY A 243 8.02 7.67 -23.73
CA GLY A 243 6.95 6.69 -23.99
C GLY A 243 6.41 5.99 -22.74
N VAL A 244 7.01 6.19 -21.57
CA VAL A 244 6.56 5.56 -20.31
C VAL A 244 5.33 6.25 -19.76
N LEU A 245 5.38 7.57 -19.51
CA LEU A 245 4.20 8.29 -19.06
C LEU A 245 3.27 8.57 -20.24
N VAL A 246 2.21 7.77 -20.36
CA VAL A 246 1.18 7.92 -21.39
C VAL A 246 0.26 9.09 -21.05
N ARG A 247 -0.27 9.07 -19.82
CA ARG A 247 -1.20 10.09 -19.33
C ARG A 247 -1.16 10.19 -17.82
N SER A 248 -1.43 11.39 -17.31
CA SER A 248 -1.74 11.63 -15.92
C SER A 248 -3.06 12.40 -15.80
N LYS A 249 -3.93 11.97 -14.90
CA LYS A 249 -5.20 12.64 -14.58
C LYS A 249 -5.33 12.77 -13.06
N GLU A 250 -5.58 13.99 -12.59
CA GLU A 250 -5.95 14.24 -11.20
C GLU A 250 -7.47 14.40 -11.12
N LEU A 251 -8.12 13.65 -10.24
CA LEU A 251 -9.56 13.74 -9.96
C LEU A 251 -9.79 14.70 -8.80
N GLU A 252 -10.61 15.71 -9.05
CA GLU A 252 -10.98 16.70 -8.03
C GLU A 252 -11.82 16.04 -6.93
N SER A 253 -11.55 16.40 -5.67
CA SER A 253 -12.19 15.86 -4.47
C SER A 253 -12.04 14.36 -4.19
N TYR A 254 -11.36 13.59 -5.04
CA TYR A 254 -11.07 12.17 -4.77
C TYR A 254 -9.98 12.04 -3.71
N ASP A 255 -10.19 11.14 -2.75
CA ASP A 255 -9.23 10.66 -1.78
C ASP A 255 -8.62 9.30 -2.19
N HIS A 256 -7.91 8.65 -1.27
CA HIS A 256 -7.12 7.47 -1.58
C HIS A 256 -7.97 6.26 -1.97
N ASN A 257 -9.09 6.03 -1.28
CA ASN A 257 -9.89 4.82 -1.49
C ASN A 257 -11.10 5.06 -2.40
N ASP A 258 -11.39 6.30 -2.80
CA ASP A 258 -12.42 6.56 -3.81
C ASP A 258 -12.19 5.76 -5.11
N PHE A 259 -10.94 5.44 -5.45
CA PHE A 259 -10.59 4.57 -6.58
C PHE A 259 -11.06 3.12 -6.47
N THR A 260 -11.53 2.67 -5.30
CA THR A 260 -12.03 1.31 -5.07
C THR A 260 -13.47 1.28 -4.58
N ILE A 261 -13.93 2.31 -3.85
CA ILE A 261 -15.23 2.28 -3.16
C ILE A 261 -16.12 3.51 -3.39
N ALA A 262 -15.73 4.46 -4.24
CA ALA A 262 -16.58 5.61 -4.57
C ALA A 262 -17.84 5.18 -5.34
N MET A 263 -18.98 5.77 -4.96
CA MET A 263 -20.28 5.53 -5.60
C MET A 263 -20.32 6.08 -7.03
N ASP A 264 -19.63 7.18 -7.29
CA ASP A 264 -19.56 7.85 -8.60
C ASP A 264 -18.42 7.31 -9.49
N GLY A 265 -17.68 6.31 -9.02
CA GLY A 265 -16.57 5.71 -9.77
C GLY A 265 -17.00 5.19 -11.14
N GLN A 266 -18.24 4.67 -11.25
CA GLN A 266 -18.85 4.18 -12.50
C GLN A 266 -19.05 5.28 -13.53
N ASP A 267 -19.22 6.52 -13.08
CA ASP A 267 -19.47 7.66 -13.96
C ASP A 267 -18.18 8.42 -14.28
N ILE A 268 -17.16 8.33 -13.43
CA ILE A 268 -15.96 9.18 -13.51
C ILE A 268 -14.74 8.44 -14.05
N PHE A 269 -14.28 7.41 -13.34
CA PHE A 269 -12.97 6.82 -13.64
C PHE A 269 -13.08 5.47 -14.35
N PHE A 270 -14.11 4.65 -14.11
CA PHE A 270 -14.30 3.42 -14.89
C PHE A 270 -14.50 3.65 -16.39
N PRO A 271 -15.26 4.66 -16.85
CA PRO A 271 -15.36 4.96 -18.29
C PRO A 271 -14.02 5.37 -18.89
N PHE A 272 -13.20 6.10 -18.12
CA PHE A 272 -11.84 6.41 -18.51
C PHE A 272 -11.02 5.12 -18.66
N LEU A 273 -11.03 4.23 -17.66
CA LEU A 273 -10.32 2.94 -17.73
C LEU A 273 -10.77 2.11 -18.95
N GLN A 274 -12.07 1.99 -19.18
CA GLN A 274 -12.62 1.22 -20.31
C GLN A 274 -12.17 1.78 -21.65
N ASN A 275 -12.33 3.10 -21.87
CA ASN A 275 -11.88 3.72 -23.10
C ASN A 275 -10.38 3.52 -23.31
N TYR A 276 -9.58 3.61 -22.25
CA TYR A 276 -8.14 3.38 -22.34
C TYR A 276 -7.81 1.93 -22.72
N LEU A 277 -8.42 0.97 -22.06
CA LEU A 277 -8.21 -0.44 -22.38
C LEU A 277 -8.69 -0.78 -23.79
N GLU A 278 -9.78 -0.18 -24.26
CA GLU A 278 -10.29 -0.35 -25.62
C GLU A 278 -9.39 0.29 -26.67
N GLU A 279 -8.94 1.54 -26.47
CA GLU A 279 -7.98 2.22 -27.35
C GLU A 279 -6.68 1.42 -27.46
N TYR A 280 -6.10 1.01 -26.33
CA TYR A 280 -4.87 0.20 -26.31
C TYR A 280 -5.06 -1.21 -26.89
N ALA A 281 -6.19 -1.87 -26.61
CA ALA A 281 -6.48 -3.19 -27.18
C ALA A 281 -6.71 -3.11 -28.69
N CYS A 282 -7.32 -2.03 -29.20
CA CYS A 282 -7.53 -1.82 -30.63
C CYS A 282 -6.27 -1.38 -31.38
N GLU A 283 -5.33 -0.69 -30.73
CA GLU A 283 -4.04 -0.35 -31.32
C GLU A 283 -3.12 -1.58 -31.43
N ASN A 284 -3.16 -2.51 -30.47
CA ASN A 284 -2.30 -3.70 -30.44
C ASN A 284 -2.91 -4.95 -31.08
N ILE A 285 -4.25 -5.05 -31.17
CA ILE A 285 -4.94 -6.13 -31.87
C ILE A 285 -5.50 -5.55 -33.16
N GLY A 286 -4.84 -5.82 -34.29
CA GLY A 286 -5.40 -5.55 -35.61
C GLY A 286 -6.87 -6.00 -35.65
N GLY A 287 -7.78 -5.02 -35.70
CA GLY A 287 -9.14 -5.15 -35.19
C GLY A 287 -9.90 -6.37 -35.74
N ALA A 288 -10.21 -7.34 -34.88
CA ALA A 288 -11.33 -8.28 -35.06
C ALA A 288 -11.56 -9.31 -33.93
N GLN A 289 -10.60 -9.59 -33.02
CA GLN A 289 -10.63 -10.86 -32.27
C GLN A 289 -10.79 -10.79 -30.73
N GLY A 290 -10.85 -9.61 -30.12
CA GLY A 290 -10.80 -9.46 -28.64
C GLY A 290 -12.04 -9.85 -27.83
N ALA A 291 -13.19 -10.17 -28.43
CA ALA A 291 -14.47 -10.20 -27.71
C ALA A 291 -14.91 -11.56 -27.13
N ALA A 292 -14.13 -12.65 -27.29
CA ALA A 292 -14.64 -14.01 -27.02
C ALA A 292 -14.10 -14.72 -25.77
N ALA A 293 -13.09 -14.18 -25.07
CA ALA A 293 -12.34 -14.95 -24.05
C ALA A 293 -12.84 -14.79 -22.60
N ALA A 294 -13.78 -13.89 -22.31
CA ALA A 294 -14.11 -13.48 -20.94
C ALA A 294 -15.08 -14.42 -20.17
N ALA A 295 -15.23 -15.69 -20.56
CA ALA A 295 -16.26 -16.57 -19.98
C ALA A 295 -15.75 -17.99 -19.65
N ALA A 296 -14.84 -18.12 -18.68
CA ALA A 296 -14.72 -19.24 -17.74
C ALA A 296 -13.43 -19.02 -16.93
N THR A 297 -13.43 -18.94 -15.60
CA THR A 297 -13.36 -20.13 -14.74
C THR A 297 -13.26 -19.65 -13.28
N GLY A 298 -13.79 -20.44 -12.35
CA GLY A 298 -13.53 -20.29 -10.92
C GLY A 298 -12.82 -21.52 -10.39
N ALA A 299 -11.80 -21.33 -9.55
CA ALA A 299 -11.25 -22.37 -8.68
C ALA A 299 -10.53 -21.71 -7.49
N GLY A 300 -10.79 -22.22 -6.29
CA GLY A 300 -10.23 -21.73 -5.03
C GLY A 300 -8.79 -22.19 -4.78
N LEU A 301 -8.06 -21.38 -4.02
CA LEU A 301 -6.69 -21.63 -3.60
C LEU A 301 -6.64 -21.92 -2.10
N ALA A 302 -5.87 -22.94 -1.72
CA ALA A 302 -5.47 -23.20 -0.35
C ALA A 302 -4.14 -22.49 -0.06
N GLN A 303 -4.04 -21.80 1.07
CA GLN A 303 -2.81 -21.15 1.55
C GLN A 303 -1.90 -22.16 2.27
N GLU A 304 -0.62 -22.15 1.95
CA GLU A 304 0.44 -22.73 2.81
C GLU A 304 1.10 -21.62 3.66
N PRO A 305 1.54 -21.92 4.89
CA PRO A 305 2.10 -20.92 5.80
C PRO A 305 3.58 -20.63 5.51
N GLU A 306 3.94 -19.34 5.48
CA GLU A 306 5.33 -18.88 5.42
C GLU A 306 6.09 -19.05 6.76
N PRO A 307 7.40 -19.30 6.75
CA PRO A 307 8.23 -19.40 7.95
C PRO A 307 8.48 -18.05 8.63
N ALA A 308 8.58 -18.06 9.97
CA ALA A 308 8.82 -16.88 10.78
C ALA A 308 10.20 -16.24 10.54
N PHE A 309 10.24 -14.91 10.48
CA PHE A 309 11.43 -14.09 10.26
C PHE A 309 12.13 -13.74 11.60
N GLU A 310 13.45 -13.93 11.70
CA GLU A 310 14.25 -13.56 12.87
C GLU A 310 14.75 -12.11 12.76
N TRP A 311 14.42 -11.27 13.75
CA TRP A 311 14.90 -9.89 13.86
C TRP A 311 16.28 -9.89 14.54
N GLY A 312 17.29 -9.36 13.85
CA GLY A 312 18.63 -9.15 14.44
C GLY A 312 18.58 -8.10 15.55
N ASP A 313 19.51 -8.19 16.50
CA ASP A 313 19.57 -7.33 17.70
C ASP A 313 19.63 -5.84 17.33
N PHE A 314 18.49 -5.16 17.53
CA PHE A 314 18.27 -3.76 17.14
C PHE A 314 17.97 -2.87 18.34
N LEU A 315 18.82 -2.81 19.37
CA LEU A 315 18.64 -1.78 20.41
C LEU A 315 19.98 -1.28 20.95
N ASP A 316 20.18 0.03 20.87
CA ASP A 316 20.70 0.81 21.99
C ASP A 316 19.48 1.45 22.68
N GLU A 317 19.23 1.00 23.91
CA GLU A 317 18.42 1.55 25.02
C GLU A 317 17.09 2.30 24.73
N GLU A 318 15.95 1.59 24.79
CA GLU A 318 14.66 2.15 25.31
C GLU A 318 13.80 1.07 26.00
N ASP A 319 14.15 0.74 27.25
CA ASP A 319 13.48 -0.29 28.07
C ASP A 319 12.05 0.07 28.55
N SER A 320 11.58 1.31 28.34
CA SER A 320 10.34 1.80 28.99
C SER A 320 9.06 1.50 28.21
N LEU A 321 9.08 1.59 26.88
CA LEU A 321 7.88 1.40 26.05
C LEU A 321 7.59 -0.08 25.78
N ILE A 322 8.63 -0.89 25.57
CA ILE A 322 8.52 -2.34 25.40
C ILE A 322 7.94 -2.98 26.68
N ALA A 323 8.45 -2.61 27.85
CA ALA A 323 7.94 -3.09 29.13
C ALA A 323 6.47 -2.67 29.38
N PHE A 324 6.09 -1.46 28.96
CA PHE A 324 4.71 -0.98 29.03
C PHE A 324 3.77 -1.82 28.14
N ILE A 325 4.19 -2.13 26.90
CA ILE A 325 3.39 -2.93 25.94
C ILE A 325 3.25 -4.38 26.41
N GLN A 326 4.35 -5.01 26.87
CA GLN A 326 4.34 -6.40 27.35
C GLN A 326 3.40 -6.62 28.55
N LYS A 327 3.19 -5.59 29.39
CA LYS A 327 2.24 -5.65 30.51
C LYS A 327 0.79 -5.85 30.05
N TYR A 328 0.42 -5.33 28.89
CA TYR A 328 -0.94 -5.45 28.33
C TYR A 328 -1.13 -6.68 27.43
N LEU A 329 -0.06 -7.30 26.96
CA LEU A 329 -0.11 -8.55 26.19
C LEU A 329 -0.35 -9.79 27.06
N ASN A 330 0.07 -9.73 28.33
CA ASN A 330 0.02 -10.85 29.28
C ASN A 330 -1.21 -10.85 30.22
N GLY A 331 -2.20 -9.98 29.98
CA GLY A 331 -3.43 -9.87 30.76
C GLY A 331 -4.67 -10.09 29.92
#